data_AF-A0A4P2R0L1-F1
#
_entry.id   AF-A0A4P2R0L1-F1
#
_cell.length_a   1.000
_cell.length_b   1.000
_cell.length_c   1.000
_cell.angle_alpha   90.00
_cell.angle_beta   90.00
_cell.angle_gamma   90.00
#
_symmetry.space_group_name_H-M   'P 1'
#
loop_
_entity.id
_entity.type
_entity.pdbx_description
1 polymer ?
#
loop_
_entity_poly.entity_id
_entity_poly.type
_entity_poly.pdbx_seq_one_letter_code
_entity_poly.pdbx_strand_id
1 'polypeptide(L)'
;MRAARDARAAAAAVVAAVIALALPACGGAAPRAEAQRARIPDGPRIVRRIEPADLLPADLDLVVRVDVARMRAGLGQAAADELARRALDEAPDEALERALRRADVVWLGLRLADLEEGDRVVVLEGRMAGLAPDPDRWAPSPVAEGVQGGVAVFDRRGDGVAARADTARIVALGDRAVALVSAAEVSSVARVLRDGPDERRGDPAAEGLVSLDLRARRLPASLARRFPSAFALVAGVERVRAVASLADEGVRLDAEIVGVDPAGAGRARRFLEVLRDNVEDVRYAELMKALSIEQVERTVRLRWLFPAPLVLALLSRGSPG
;
A
#
# COMPACT_ATOMS: atom_id res chain seq x y z
N MET A 1 -29.41 -17.57 -10.43
CA MET A 1 -29.87 -16.17 -10.32
C MET A 1 -29.38 -15.39 -9.09
N ARG A 2 -28.83 -16.01 -8.03
CA ARG A 2 -28.15 -15.27 -6.94
C ARG A 2 -26.66 -14.96 -7.23
N ALA A 3 -25.95 -15.88 -7.89
CA ALA A 3 -24.52 -15.73 -8.22
C ALA A 3 -24.16 -14.61 -9.22
N ALA A 4 -25.13 -14.01 -9.91
CA ALA A 4 -24.91 -12.91 -10.86
C ALA A 4 -25.06 -11.51 -10.22
N ARG A 5 -25.53 -11.44 -8.96
CA ARG A 5 -25.60 -10.17 -8.21
C ARG A 5 -24.29 -9.84 -7.50
N ASP A 6 -23.50 -10.85 -7.14
CA ASP A 6 -22.26 -10.67 -6.37
C ASP A 6 -21.09 -10.15 -7.22
N ALA A 7 -21.10 -10.39 -8.54
CA ALA A 7 -20.06 -9.90 -9.45
C ALA A 7 -20.21 -8.42 -9.84
N ARG A 8 -21.40 -7.82 -9.63
CA ARG A 8 -21.72 -6.44 -10.05
C ARG A 8 -21.34 -5.37 -9.02
N ALA A 9 -20.96 -5.76 -7.80
CA ALA A 9 -20.43 -4.85 -6.78
C ALA A 9 -18.90 -4.61 -6.93
N ALA A 10 -18.20 -5.46 -7.70
CA ALA A 10 -16.74 -5.53 -7.70
C ALA A 10 -16.04 -4.45 -8.55
N ALA A 11 -16.68 -3.90 -9.59
CA ALA A 11 -16.01 -3.01 -10.55
C ALA A 11 -15.97 -1.53 -10.11
N ALA A 12 -16.97 -1.08 -9.34
CA ALA A 12 -17.03 0.29 -8.82
C ALA A 12 -16.23 0.49 -7.52
N ALA A 13 -15.81 -0.61 -6.90
CA ALA A 13 -15.06 -0.60 -5.66
C ALA A 13 -13.56 -0.36 -5.89
N VAL A 14 -12.97 -0.62 -7.05
CA VAL A 14 -11.50 -0.74 -7.18
C VAL A 14 -10.71 0.54 -6.86
N VAL A 15 -11.23 1.74 -7.15
CA VAL A 15 -10.51 3.01 -6.85
C VAL A 15 -10.75 3.49 -5.41
N ALA A 16 -11.93 3.20 -4.84
CA ALA A 16 -12.21 3.47 -3.42
C ALA A 16 -11.63 2.37 -2.50
N ALA A 17 -11.47 1.15 -3.00
CA ALA A 17 -10.98 -0.01 -2.28
C ALA A 17 -9.46 -0.02 -2.17
N VAL A 18 -8.69 0.61 -3.07
CA VAL A 18 -7.24 0.72 -2.84
C VAL A 18 -6.92 1.62 -1.62
N ILE A 19 -7.84 2.51 -1.22
CA ILE A 19 -7.74 3.30 0.01
C ILE A 19 -8.52 2.66 1.17
N ALA A 20 -9.60 1.93 0.90
CA ALA A 20 -10.43 1.25 1.92
C ALA A 20 -10.03 -0.22 2.23
N LEU A 21 -9.04 -0.81 1.55
CA LEU A 21 -8.57 -2.18 1.80
C LEU A 21 -7.39 -2.25 2.80
N ALA A 22 -7.10 -1.18 3.53
CA ALA A 22 -5.90 -1.10 4.36
C ALA A 22 -6.13 -1.22 5.88
N LEU A 23 -7.35 -1.29 6.41
CA LEU A 23 -7.65 -1.40 7.85
C LEU A 23 -8.99 -2.20 8.05
N PRO A 24 -9.21 -2.88 9.20
CA PRO A 24 -8.80 -4.25 9.53
C PRO A 24 -9.96 -5.26 9.55
N ALA A 25 -9.65 -6.55 9.38
CA ALA A 25 -10.55 -7.65 9.76
C ALA A 25 -10.00 -8.37 11.00
N CYS A 26 -10.84 -8.53 12.02
CA CYS A 26 -10.54 -9.16 13.31
C CYS A 26 -10.07 -10.62 13.17
N GLY A 27 -9.02 -10.95 13.93
CA GLY A 27 -8.32 -12.23 13.86
C GLY A 27 -9.05 -13.45 14.42
N GLY A 28 -8.78 -14.60 13.81
CA GLY A 28 -8.90 -15.93 14.42
C GLY A 28 -7.50 -16.51 14.61
N ALA A 29 -7.21 -16.99 15.82
CA ALA A 29 -5.90 -17.51 16.20
C ALA A 29 -5.44 -18.69 15.32
N ALA A 30 -4.24 -18.58 14.74
CA ALA A 30 -3.53 -19.64 14.04
C ALA A 30 -2.09 -19.77 14.59
N PRO A 31 -1.46 -20.95 14.47
CA PRO A 31 -0.46 -21.43 15.42
C PRO A 31 0.94 -20.80 15.25
N ARG A 32 1.63 -20.70 16.40
CA ARG A 32 2.94 -20.11 16.61
C ARG A 32 4.04 -20.84 15.83
N ALA A 33 4.87 -20.09 15.09
CA ALA A 33 6.18 -20.54 14.63
C ALA A 33 7.26 -20.13 15.65
N GLU A 34 8.07 -21.09 16.08
CA GLU A 34 9.19 -20.87 17.01
C GLU A 34 10.27 -20.01 16.37
N ALA A 35 10.65 -18.94 17.07
CA ALA A 35 11.71 -18.03 16.66
C ALA A 35 13.09 -18.70 16.80
N GLN A 36 13.69 -19.11 15.68
CA GLN A 36 15.12 -19.44 15.63
C GLN A 36 15.94 -18.16 15.78
N ARG A 37 16.68 -18.05 16.89
CA ARG A 37 17.68 -17.00 17.12
C ARG A 37 18.88 -17.23 16.21
N ALA A 38 18.95 -16.52 15.09
CA ALA A 38 20.15 -16.45 14.27
C ALA A 38 21.22 -15.56 14.93
N ARG A 39 22.48 -16.04 14.98
CA ARG A 39 23.64 -15.29 15.49
C ARG A 39 23.98 -14.13 14.54
N ILE A 40 24.31 -12.98 15.13
CA ILE A 40 24.55 -11.68 14.49
C ILE A 40 26.06 -11.51 14.19
N PRO A 41 26.49 -11.30 12.93
CA PRO A 41 27.83 -10.78 12.61
C PRO A 41 27.86 -9.24 12.59
N ASP A 42 29.06 -8.68 12.85
CA ASP A 42 29.34 -7.29 13.21
C ASP A 42 28.99 -6.19 12.17
N GLY A 43 28.38 -5.11 12.68
CA GLY A 43 28.54 -3.72 12.23
C GLY A 43 27.70 -3.23 11.02
N PRO A 44 26.95 -2.11 11.12
CA PRO A 44 26.28 -1.49 9.98
C PRO A 44 27.26 -0.77 9.03
N ARG A 45 27.05 -0.93 7.71
CA ARG A 45 27.89 -0.39 6.62
C ARG A 45 27.23 0.78 5.85
N ILE A 46 26.41 1.60 6.50
CA ILE A 46 25.71 2.69 5.80
C ILE A 46 26.54 3.98 5.81
N VAL A 47 26.97 4.43 4.62
CA VAL A 47 27.73 5.67 4.40
C VAL A 47 26.84 6.82 3.87
N ARG A 48 25.53 6.59 3.68
CA ARG A 48 24.58 7.57 3.11
C ARG A 48 23.37 7.84 4.00
N ARG A 49 22.75 9.01 3.83
CA ARG A 49 21.47 9.36 4.46
C ARG A 49 20.37 8.41 3.98
N ILE A 50 19.54 7.94 4.90
CA ILE A 50 18.38 7.07 4.60
C ILE A 50 17.20 7.93 4.13
N GLU A 51 16.65 7.63 2.96
CA GLU A 51 15.41 8.25 2.45
C GLU A 51 14.16 7.59 3.05
N PRO A 52 13.01 8.26 3.18
CA PRO A 52 11.83 7.67 3.83
C PRO A 52 11.38 6.38 3.12
N ALA A 53 11.35 6.41 1.79
CA ALA A 53 11.01 5.25 0.96
C ALA A 53 12.05 4.11 1.03
N ASP A 54 13.26 4.38 1.55
CA ASP A 54 14.26 3.32 1.75
C ASP A 54 13.87 2.37 2.88
N LEU A 55 13.00 2.79 3.81
CA LEU A 55 12.55 1.97 4.94
C LEU A 55 11.62 0.82 4.54
N LEU A 56 11.13 0.80 3.30
CA LEU A 56 10.22 -0.23 2.80
C LEU A 56 11.00 -1.49 2.39
N PRO A 57 10.78 -2.63 3.07
CA PRO A 57 11.42 -3.88 2.71
C PRO A 57 10.93 -4.46 1.38
N ALA A 58 11.77 -5.25 0.72
CA ALA A 58 11.45 -5.87 -0.57
C ALA A 58 10.54 -7.09 -0.46
N ASP A 59 10.18 -7.57 0.73
CA ASP A 59 9.16 -8.60 0.92
C ASP A 59 7.73 -8.05 0.87
N LEU A 60 7.55 -6.72 0.96
CA LEU A 60 6.29 -6.05 0.65
C LEU A 60 6.06 -6.06 -0.86
N ASP A 61 4.87 -6.52 -1.26
CA ASP A 61 4.52 -6.76 -2.66
C ASP A 61 3.67 -5.65 -3.25
N LEU A 62 2.93 -4.95 -2.41
CA LEU A 62 2.18 -3.76 -2.77
C LEU A 62 2.76 -2.58 -2.00
N VAL A 63 3.21 -1.57 -2.73
CA VAL A 63 3.56 -0.27 -2.15
C VAL A 63 2.68 0.79 -2.79
N VAL A 64 1.95 1.52 -1.96
CA VAL A 64 1.13 2.67 -2.37
C VAL A 64 1.78 3.93 -1.83
N ARG A 65 1.96 4.93 -2.68
CA ARG A 65 2.35 6.29 -2.29
C ARG A 65 1.16 7.22 -2.48
N VAL A 66 0.89 8.04 -1.48
CA VAL A 66 -0.15 9.07 -1.47
C VAL A 66 0.50 10.43 -1.25
N ASP A 67 0.31 11.34 -2.19
CA ASP A 67 0.76 12.73 -2.12
C ASP A 67 -0.32 13.57 -1.42
N VAL A 68 -0.29 13.56 -0.09
CA VAL A 68 -1.30 14.22 0.76
C VAL A 68 -1.25 15.73 0.57
N ALA A 69 -0.07 16.31 0.38
CA ALA A 69 0.08 17.73 0.07
C ALA A 69 -0.64 18.11 -1.24
N ARG A 70 -0.45 17.32 -2.31
CA ARG A 70 -1.14 17.53 -3.58
C ARG A 70 -2.65 17.25 -3.47
N MET A 71 -3.06 16.27 -2.67
CA MET A 71 -4.48 16.03 -2.38
C MET A 71 -5.12 17.23 -1.67
N ARG A 72 -4.47 17.79 -0.64
CA ARG A 72 -4.95 19.00 0.05
C ARG A 72 -5.02 20.20 -0.89
N ALA A 73 -4.01 20.37 -1.75
CA ALA A 73 -3.98 21.45 -2.72
C ALA A 73 -5.07 21.32 -3.81
N GLY A 74 -5.36 20.09 -4.26
CA GLY A 74 -6.32 19.83 -5.34
C GLY A 74 -7.77 19.63 -4.90
N LEU A 75 -8.00 18.97 -3.77
CA LEU A 75 -9.34 18.64 -3.24
C LEU A 75 -9.80 19.58 -2.12
N GLY A 76 -8.87 20.36 -1.55
CA GLY A 76 -9.08 21.16 -0.36
C GLY A 76 -8.79 20.39 0.94
N GLN A 77 -8.38 21.13 1.98
CA GLN A 77 -7.98 20.58 3.28
C GLN A 77 -9.07 19.70 3.91
N ALA A 78 -10.32 20.17 3.94
CA ALA A 78 -11.42 19.47 4.59
C ALA A 78 -11.72 18.10 3.95
N ALA A 79 -11.67 18.00 2.62
CA ALA A 79 -11.90 16.74 1.92
C ALA A 79 -10.75 15.75 2.14
N ALA A 80 -9.50 16.23 2.14
CA ALA A 80 -8.34 15.39 2.43
C ALA A 80 -8.35 14.86 3.88
N ASP A 81 -8.70 15.72 4.84
CA ASP A 81 -8.78 15.34 6.26
C ASP A 81 -9.95 14.38 6.54
N GLU A 82 -11.08 14.52 5.83
CA GLU A 82 -12.19 13.57 5.87
C GLU A 82 -11.79 12.20 5.31
N LEU A 83 -11.09 12.16 4.17
CA LEU A 83 -10.57 10.90 3.61
C LEU A 83 -9.57 10.24 4.56
N ALA A 84 -8.69 11.02 5.19
CA ALA A 84 -7.76 10.52 6.19
C ALA A 84 -8.51 9.97 7.42
N ARG A 85 -9.56 10.66 7.89
CA ARG A 85 -10.37 10.18 9.02
C ARG A 85 -11.06 8.87 8.70
N ARG A 86 -11.72 8.75 7.53
CA ARG A 86 -12.37 7.50 7.10
C ARG A 86 -11.39 6.36 6.95
N ALA A 87 -10.19 6.63 6.45
CA ALA A 87 -9.14 5.63 6.40
C ALA A 87 -8.72 5.19 7.81
N LEU A 88 -8.82 6.06 8.81
CA LEU A 88 -8.42 5.82 10.20
C LEU A 88 -9.55 5.42 11.15
N ASP A 89 -10.81 5.46 10.74
CA ASP A 89 -11.96 5.20 11.63
C ASP A 89 -11.92 3.78 12.23
N GLU A 90 -11.10 2.88 11.68
CA GLU A 90 -10.84 1.54 12.19
C GLU A 90 -9.42 1.34 12.76
N ALA A 91 -8.60 2.39 12.86
CA ALA A 91 -7.22 2.35 13.37
C ALA A 91 -7.10 2.93 14.79
N PRO A 92 -6.78 2.12 15.82
CA PRO A 92 -6.69 2.57 17.21
C PRO A 92 -5.38 3.30 17.58
N ASP A 93 -4.53 3.67 16.62
CA ASP A 93 -3.17 4.16 16.89
C ASP A 93 -3.07 5.70 16.81
N GLU A 94 -3.12 6.34 17.98
CA GLU A 94 -2.99 7.80 18.12
C GLU A 94 -1.69 8.37 17.52
N ALA A 95 -0.60 7.58 17.49
CA ALA A 95 0.66 7.99 16.87
C ALA A 95 0.53 8.11 15.35
N LEU A 96 -0.20 7.19 14.71
CA LEU A 96 -0.51 7.24 13.28
C LEU A 96 -1.37 8.46 12.94
N GLU A 97 -2.41 8.72 13.73
CA GLU A 97 -3.30 9.86 13.53
C GLU A 97 -2.55 11.20 13.64
N ARG A 98 -1.69 11.34 14.67
CA ARG A 98 -0.85 12.54 14.85
C ARG A 98 0.15 12.72 13.72
N ALA A 99 0.76 11.63 13.23
CA ALA A 99 1.69 11.67 12.12
C ALA A 99 1.00 12.06 10.80
N LEU A 100 -0.19 11.51 10.50
CA LEU A 100 -0.93 11.78 9.27
C LEU A 100 -1.34 13.24 9.12
N ARG A 101 -1.72 13.89 10.23
CA ARG A 101 -2.00 15.34 10.22
C ARG A 101 -0.80 16.18 9.77
N ARG A 102 0.41 15.70 9.98
CA ARG A 102 1.68 16.38 9.66
C ARG A 102 2.32 15.88 8.37
N ALA A 103 1.80 14.81 7.79
CA ALA A 103 2.33 14.18 6.59
C ALA A 103 2.00 14.99 5.34
N ASP A 104 2.98 15.12 4.47
CA ASP A 104 2.86 15.63 3.11
C ASP A 104 2.84 14.47 2.11
N VAL A 105 3.54 13.36 2.41
CA VAL A 105 3.55 12.13 1.62
C VAL A 105 3.42 10.92 2.56
N VAL A 106 2.65 9.92 2.14
CA VAL A 106 2.49 8.66 2.86
C VAL A 106 2.83 7.50 1.93
N TRP A 107 3.66 6.57 2.40
CA TRP A 107 3.83 5.26 1.78
C TRP A 107 3.22 4.19 2.66
N LEU A 108 2.49 3.27 2.04
CA LEU A 108 1.94 2.08 2.65
C LEU A 108 2.49 0.87 1.92
N GLY A 109 3.29 0.06 2.61
CA GLY A 109 3.78 -1.22 2.11
C GLY A 109 3.03 -2.39 2.77
N LEU A 110 2.59 -3.34 1.96
CA LEU A 110 1.77 -4.48 2.37
C LEU A 110 2.24 -5.78 1.69
N ARG A 111 1.96 -6.91 2.34
CA ARG A 111 1.99 -8.24 1.72
C ARG A 111 0.58 -8.61 1.29
N LEU A 112 0.36 -8.78 -0.02
CA LEU A 112 -0.97 -9.16 -0.50
C LEU A 112 -1.43 -10.53 -0.02
N ALA A 113 -0.51 -11.47 0.20
CA ALA A 113 -0.85 -12.80 0.69
C ALA A 113 -1.40 -12.78 2.13
N ASP A 114 -0.99 -11.78 2.91
CA ASP A 114 -1.24 -11.66 4.35
C ASP A 114 -2.08 -10.41 4.65
N LEU A 115 -2.87 -9.92 3.68
CA LEU A 115 -3.64 -8.68 3.80
C LEU A 115 -4.60 -8.72 5.00
N GLU A 116 -5.20 -9.89 5.25
CA GLU A 116 -6.10 -10.13 6.40
C GLU A 116 -5.35 -10.14 7.74
N GLU A 117 -4.03 -10.37 7.73
CA GLU A 117 -3.21 -10.39 8.94
C GLU A 117 -2.77 -8.98 9.37
N GLY A 118 -2.97 -7.98 8.51
CA GLY A 118 -2.70 -6.57 8.81
C GLY A 118 -1.22 -6.18 8.84
N ASP A 119 -0.34 -7.03 8.27
CA ASP A 119 1.10 -6.78 8.15
C ASP A 119 1.38 -5.56 7.27
N ARG A 120 2.06 -4.57 7.85
CA ARG A 120 2.28 -3.29 7.17
C ARG A 120 3.50 -2.52 7.64
N VAL A 121 4.04 -1.74 6.72
CA VAL A 121 4.94 -0.64 7.01
C VAL A 121 4.31 0.64 6.47
N VAL A 122 4.05 1.61 7.35
CA VAL A 122 3.54 2.93 6.97
C VAL A 122 4.65 3.94 7.18
N VAL A 123 5.11 4.59 6.11
CA VAL A 123 6.09 5.67 6.19
C VAL A 123 5.39 6.99 5.90
N LEU A 124 5.59 7.98 6.75
CA LEU A 124 5.02 9.31 6.62
C LEU A 124 6.15 10.32 6.53
N GLU A 125 6.23 11.04 5.42
CA GLU A 125 7.14 12.18 5.25
C GLU A 125 6.35 13.48 5.40
N GLY A 126 6.95 14.47 6.05
CA GLY A 126 6.38 15.80 6.25
C GLY A 126 7.06 16.54 7.38
N ARG A 127 6.29 17.34 8.13
CA ARG A 127 6.81 18.15 9.25
C ARG A 127 6.66 17.41 10.57
N MET A 128 7.57 16.48 10.85
CA MET A 128 7.52 15.58 12.01
C MET A 128 8.18 16.14 13.27
N ALA A 129 8.73 17.35 13.23
CA ALA A 129 9.29 18.02 14.40
C ALA A 129 8.34 18.00 15.60
N GLY A 130 8.86 17.63 16.77
CA GLY A 130 8.08 17.52 18.01
C GLY A 130 7.04 16.39 18.03
N LEU A 131 7.09 15.45 17.09
CA LEU A 131 6.35 14.18 17.18
C LEU A 131 7.15 13.20 18.02
N ALA A 132 6.94 13.21 19.34
CA ALA A 132 7.50 12.21 20.24
C ALA A 132 6.49 11.06 20.45
N PRO A 133 6.93 9.79 20.36
CA PRO A 133 6.14 8.67 20.85
C PRO A 133 5.81 8.86 22.33
N ASP A 134 4.60 8.43 22.72
CA ASP A 134 4.19 8.44 24.12
C ASP A 134 5.18 7.60 24.95
N PRO A 135 5.92 8.20 25.91
CA PRO A 135 6.90 7.45 26.67
C PRO A 135 6.22 6.30 27.43
N ASP A 136 5.00 6.41 27.91
CA ASP A 136 4.37 5.32 28.68
C ASP A 136 4.15 4.07 27.81
N ARG A 137 4.04 4.25 26.49
CA ARG A 137 3.81 3.18 25.51
C ARG A 137 5.05 2.77 24.73
N TRP A 138 6.09 3.60 24.68
CA TRP A 138 7.23 3.42 23.77
C TRP A 138 8.57 3.61 24.50
N ALA A 139 9.49 2.67 24.29
CA ALA A 139 10.85 2.72 24.82
C ALA A 139 11.85 2.97 23.67
N PRO A 140 12.90 3.78 23.87
CA PRO A 140 14.04 3.80 22.95
C PRO A 140 14.61 2.39 22.76
N SER A 141 14.81 2.00 21.52
CA SER A 141 15.38 0.70 21.16
C SER A 141 16.91 0.75 21.20
N PRO A 142 17.61 -0.24 21.77
CA PRO A 142 19.08 -0.28 21.76
C PRO A 142 19.65 -0.42 20.34
N VAL A 143 18.83 -0.85 19.36
CA VAL A 143 19.19 -0.87 17.94
C VAL A 143 19.53 0.54 17.43
N ALA A 144 19.03 1.59 18.07
CA ALA A 144 19.33 2.98 17.74
C ALA A 144 20.81 3.36 17.93
N GLU A 145 21.55 2.68 18.82
CA GLU A 145 22.96 3.01 19.13
C GLU A 145 23.92 2.71 17.96
N GLY A 146 23.48 1.93 16.97
CA GLY A 146 24.27 1.61 15.76
C GLY A 146 23.82 2.34 14.49
N VAL A 147 22.68 3.03 14.48
CA VAL A 147 22.15 3.67 13.27
C VAL A 147 22.65 5.11 13.17
N GLN A 148 23.63 5.34 12.29
CA GLN A 148 24.14 6.69 12.01
C GLN A 148 23.07 7.56 11.31
N GLY A 149 23.08 8.88 11.57
CA GLY A 149 22.33 9.86 10.77
C GLY A 149 21.02 10.40 11.34
N GLY A 150 20.88 10.46 12.68
CA GLY A 150 19.71 11.09 13.32
C GLY A 150 18.44 10.23 13.28
N VAL A 151 18.62 8.91 13.21
CA VAL A 151 17.53 7.94 13.28
C VAL A 151 17.27 7.57 14.75
N ALA A 152 16.04 7.71 15.20
CA ALA A 152 15.61 7.24 16.52
C ALA A 152 14.63 6.08 16.35
N VAL A 153 14.86 4.99 17.07
CA VAL A 153 14.01 3.79 17.01
C VAL A 153 13.35 3.59 18.35
N PHE A 154 12.04 3.33 18.36
CA PHE A 154 11.26 3.09 19.55
C PHE A 154 10.49 1.79 19.42
N ASP A 155 10.58 0.94 20.44
CA ASP A 155 9.86 -0.32 20.55
C ASP A 155 8.68 -0.17 21.52
N ARG A 156 7.57 -0.84 21.24
CA ARG A 156 6.38 -0.80 22.10
C ARG A 156 6.68 -1.43 23.46
N ARG A 157 6.24 -0.79 24.55
CA ARG A 157 6.32 -1.26 25.94
C ARG A 157 5.20 -2.25 26.25
N GLY A 158 5.49 -3.18 27.18
CA GLY A 158 4.53 -4.13 27.75
C GLY A 158 4.83 -5.60 27.43
N ASP A 159 4.42 -6.49 28.32
CA ASP A 159 4.70 -7.94 28.27
C ASP A 159 3.79 -8.73 27.31
N GLY A 160 2.97 -8.04 26.52
CA GLY A 160 2.19 -8.63 25.44
C GLY A 160 2.91 -8.43 24.12
N VAL A 161 3.24 -9.52 23.43
CA VAL A 161 3.63 -9.45 22.01
C VAL A 161 2.52 -8.67 21.31
N ALA A 162 2.84 -7.47 20.81
CA ALA A 162 1.90 -6.67 20.03
C ALA A 162 1.22 -7.60 19.02
N ALA A 163 -0.10 -7.49 18.85
CA ALA A 163 -0.79 -8.31 17.86
C ALA A 163 -0.05 -8.17 16.51
N ARG A 164 -0.04 -9.20 15.68
CA ARG A 164 0.75 -9.22 14.44
C ARG A 164 0.58 -7.94 13.59
N ALA A 165 -0.67 -7.46 13.50
CA ALA A 165 -1.09 -6.25 12.81
C ALA A 165 -0.80 -4.92 13.54
N ASP A 166 -0.47 -4.95 14.82
CA ASP A 166 -0.26 -3.74 15.62
C ASP A 166 1.11 -3.13 15.33
N THR A 167 1.20 -1.81 15.41
CA THR A 167 2.48 -1.11 15.44
C THR A 167 3.31 -1.62 16.62
N ALA A 168 4.47 -2.20 16.32
CA ALA A 168 5.42 -2.71 17.31
C ALA A 168 6.70 -1.87 17.38
N ARG A 169 7.00 -1.14 16.29
CA ARG A 169 8.18 -0.26 16.21
C ARG A 169 7.86 1.04 15.48
N ILE A 170 8.41 2.12 16.01
CA ILE A 170 8.44 3.44 15.39
C ILE A 170 9.88 3.77 15.02
N VAL A 171 10.10 4.23 13.79
CA VAL A 171 11.40 4.71 13.30
C VAL A 171 11.24 6.18 12.92
N ALA A 172 11.85 7.09 13.67
CA ALA A 172 11.90 8.51 13.34
C ALA A 172 13.19 8.83 12.59
N LEU A 173 13.07 9.43 11.40
CA LEU A 173 14.19 9.94 10.62
C LEU A 173 14.33 11.45 10.88
N GLY A 174 14.84 11.83 12.05
CA GLY A 174 14.84 13.22 12.51
C GLY A 174 13.45 13.86 12.42
N ASP A 175 13.39 15.11 11.95
CA ASP A 175 12.15 15.89 11.87
C ASP A 175 11.37 15.71 10.56
N ARG A 176 11.83 14.86 9.63
CA ARG A 176 11.27 14.79 8.27
C ARG A 176 10.33 13.62 8.03
N ALA A 177 10.51 12.51 8.75
CA ALA A 177 9.70 11.34 8.51
C ALA A 177 9.60 10.43 9.72
N VAL A 178 8.50 9.69 9.79
CA VAL A 178 8.28 8.63 10.77
C VAL A 178 7.76 7.39 10.05
N ALA A 179 8.27 6.21 10.42
CA ALA A 179 7.73 4.94 9.98
C ALA A 179 7.11 4.19 11.15
N LEU A 180 5.95 3.59 10.90
CA LEU A 180 5.20 2.75 11.82
C LEU A 180 5.22 1.34 11.25
N VAL A 181 5.76 0.41 12.03
CA VAL A 181 6.10 -0.94 11.57
C VAL A 181 5.31 -1.94 12.38
N SER A 182 4.55 -2.80 11.70
CA SER A 182 3.84 -3.90 12.36
C SER A 182 4.80 -4.93 12.95
N ALA A 183 4.35 -5.71 13.93
CA ALA A 183 5.19 -6.71 14.60
C ALA A 183 5.88 -7.69 13.63
N ALA A 184 5.19 -8.10 12.56
CA ALA A 184 5.75 -9.00 11.55
C ALA A 184 6.91 -8.38 10.75
N GLU A 185 6.90 -7.06 10.56
CA GLU A 185 7.83 -6.36 9.68
C GLU A 185 9.05 -5.78 10.42
N VAL A 186 9.08 -5.86 11.75
CA VAL A 186 10.16 -5.32 12.60
C VAL A 186 11.54 -5.84 12.17
N SER A 187 11.66 -7.16 11.91
CA SER A 187 12.92 -7.78 11.50
C SER A 187 13.36 -7.32 10.12
N SER A 188 12.43 -7.19 9.18
CA SER A 188 12.69 -6.73 7.82
C SER A 188 13.15 -5.27 7.80
N VAL A 189 12.49 -4.40 8.56
CA VAL A 189 12.90 -2.99 8.69
C VAL A 189 14.23 -2.84 9.45
N ALA A 190 14.46 -3.64 10.49
CA ALA A 190 15.75 -3.64 11.20
C ALA A 190 16.92 -4.02 10.28
N ARG A 191 16.70 -4.97 9.36
CA ARG A 191 17.66 -5.34 8.33
C ARG A 191 17.92 -4.18 7.37
N VAL A 192 16.87 -3.51 6.89
CA VAL A 192 17.00 -2.32 6.03
C VAL A 192 17.79 -1.20 6.71
N LEU A 193 17.53 -0.94 7.99
CA LEU A 193 18.26 0.06 8.77
C LEU A 193 19.75 -0.28 8.97
N ARG A 194 20.11 -1.58 8.95
CA ARG A 194 21.48 -2.06 9.16
C ARG A 194 22.26 -2.18 7.85
N ASP A 195 21.63 -2.75 6.83
CA ASP A 195 22.25 -3.16 5.57
C ASP A 195 22.02 -2.14 4.43
N GLY A 196 21.05 -1.23 4.60
CA GLY A 196 20.58 -0.32 3.57
C GLY A 196 19.30 -0.83 2.87
N PRO A 197 18.71 -0.02 1.96
CA PRO A 197 17.48 -0.38 1.27
C PRO A 197 17.67 -1.57 0.34
N ASP A 198 16.61 -2.35 0.22
CA ASP A 198 16.57 -3.47 -0.72
C ASP A 198 16.50 -3.00 -2.17
N GLU A 199 17.24 -3.69 -3.05
CA GLU A 199 17.27 -3.40 -4.49
C GLU A 199 15.92 -3.62 -5.19
N ARG A 200 15.11 -4.57 -4.69
CA ARG A 200 13.84 -4.99 -5.32
C ARG A 200 12.60 -4.49 -4.60
N ARG A 201 12.71 -3.46 -3.76
CA ARG A 201 11.53 -2.89 -3.08
C ARG A 201 10.54 -2.28 -4.07
N GLY A 202 9.30 -2.14 -3.63
CA GLY A 202 8.31 -1.35 -4.37
C GLY A 202 8.73 0.11 -4.35
N ASP A 203 8.68 0.76 -5.52
CA ASP A 203 9.11 2.15 -5.70
C ASP A 203 8.10 2.86 -6.60
N PRO A 204 6.90 3.18 -6.05
CA PRO A 204 5.86 3.85 -6.81
C PRO A 204 6.32 5.26 -7.21
N ALA A 205 5.99 5.66 -8.44
CA ALA A 205 6.41 6.95 -8.99
C ALA A 205 5.98 8.13 -8.12
N ALA A 206 6.80 9.19 -8.03
CA ALA A 206 6.45 10.43 -7.32
C ALA A 206 5.49 11.34 -8.12
N GLU A 207 4.49 10.73 -8.76
CA GLU A 207 3.56 11.37 -9.68
C GLU A 207 2.12 11.20 -9.21
N GLY A 208 1.23 12.07 -9.69
CA GLY A 208 -0.19 12.04 -9.33
C GLY A 208 -0.50 12.31 -7.86
N LEU A 209 -1.75 12.05 -7.49
CA LEU A 209 -2.23 12.03 -6.11
C LEU A 209 -1.87 10.71 -5.42
N VAL A 210 -2.03 9.61 -6.15
CA VAL A 210 -1.77 8.26 -5.65
C VAL A 210 -0.99 7.51 -6.72
N SER A 211 0.06 6.84 -6.31
CA SER A 211 0.79 5.91 -7.16
C SER A 211 0.94 4.57 -6.46
N LEU A 212 0.94 3.50 -7.24
CA LEU A 212 1.07 2.15 -6.72
C LEU A 212 2.12 1.39 -7.51
N ASP A 213 2.79 0.49 -6.80
CA ASP A 213 3.73 -0.45 -7.34
C ASP A 213 3.45 -1.82 -6.72
N LEU A 214 2.93 -2.72 -7.55
CA LEU A 214 2.56 -4.07 -7.19
C LEU A 214 3.48 -5.03 -7.91
N ARG A 215 4.24 -5.83 -7.17
CA ARG A 215 4.93 -7.00 -7.70
C ARG A 215 4.04 -8.22 -7.55
N ALA A 216 3.67 -8.81 -8.68
CA ALA A 216 2.88 -10.02 -8.67
C ALA A 216 3.72 -11.18 -8.12
N ARG A 217 3.38 -11.67 -6.92
CA ARG A 217 3.90 -12.95 -6.42
C ARG A 217 3.00 -14.09 -6.81
N ARG A 218 3.54 -15.31 -6.68
CA ARG A 218 2.76 -16.53 -6.82
C ARG A 218 1.63 -16.50 -5.80
N LEU A 219 0.40 -16.66 -6.27
CA LEU A 219 -0.75 -16.86 -5.40
C LEU A 219 -0.52 -18.12 -4.53
N PRO A 220 -1.05 -18.14 -3.30
CA PRO A 220 -1.07 -19.33 -2.47
C PRO A 220 -1.60 -20.55 -3.23
N ALA A 221 -1.03 -21.74 -2.98
CA ALA A 221 -1.37 -22.97 -3.69
C ALA A 221 -2.86 -23.39 -3.55
N SER A 222 -3.53 -22.96 -2.48
CA SER A 222 -4.97 -23.12 -2.29
C SER A 222 -5.78 -22.31 -3.32
N LEU A 223 -5.44 -21.04 -3.52
CA LEU A 223 -6.07 -20.15 -4.49
C LEU A 223 -5.75 -20.56 -5.93
N ALA A 224 -4.53 -21.00 -6.19
CA ALA A 224 -4.13 -21.49 -7.51
C ALA A 224 -4.97 -22.70 -7.96
N ARG A 225 -5.26 -23.64 -7.04
CA ARG A 225 -6.13 -24.80 -7.31
C ARG A 225 -7.59 -24.42 -7.53
N ARG A 226 -8.09 -23.43 -6.76
CA ARG A 226 -9.49 -23.00 -6.82
C ARG A 226 -9.79 -22.11 -8.03
N PHE A 227 -8.82 -21.32 -8.48
CA PHE A 227 -8.98 -20.38 -9.60
C PHE A 227 -7.83 -20.50 -10.62
N PRO A 228 -7.78 -21.59 -11.41
CA PRO A 228 -6.66 -21.86 -12.33
C PRO A 228 -6.47 -20.78 -13.41
N SER A 229 -7.57 -20.18 -13.88
CA SER A 229 -7.55 -19.11 -14.90
C SER A 229 -6.99 -17.80 -14.34
N ALA A 230 -7.42 -17.40 -13.14
CA ALA A 230 -6.87 -16.24 -12.44
C ALA A 230 -5.38 -16.44 -12.11
N PHE A 231 -5.00 -17.66 -11.71
CA PHE A 231 -3.61 -18.01 -11.50
C PHE A 231 -2.77 -17.88 -12.78
N ALA A 232 -3.24 -18.41 -13.92
CA ALA A 232 -2.52 -18.31 -15.19
C ALA A 232 -2.33 -16.87 -15.68
N LEU A 233 -3.25 -15.96 -15.31
CA LEU A 233 -3.14 -14.52 -15.53
C LEU A 233 -2.08 -13.91 -14.61
N VAL A 234 -2.22 -14.07 -13.30
CA VAL A 234 -1.30 -13.49 -12.30
C VAL A 234 0.12 -14.01 -12.49
N ALA A 235 0.30 -15.30 -12.80
CA ALA A 235 1.61 -15.89 -13.07
C ALA A 235 2.28 -15.33 -14.34
N GLY A 236 1.51 -14.74 -15.26
CA GLY A 236 2.03 -14.07 -16.45
C GLY A 236 2.41 -12.61 -16.22
N VAL A 237 2.10 -12.04 -15.05
CA VAL A 237 2.37 -10.65 -14.68
C VAL A 237 3.62 -10.62 -13.78
N GLU A 238 4.53 -9.72 -14.06
CA GLU A 238 5.72 -9.44 -13.25
C GLU A 238 5.44 -8.30 -12.26
N ARG A 239 4.90 -7.20 -12.77
CA ARG A 239 4.72 -5.96 -12.02
C ARG A 239 3.53 -5.17 -12.57
N VAL A 240 2.82 -4.48 -11.70
CA VAL A 240 1.77 -3.52 -12.04
C VAL A 240 2.14 -2.20 -11.41
N ARG A 241 2.18 -1.14 -12.21
CA ARG A 241 2.36 0.23 -11.73
C ARG A 241 1.13 1.02 -12.11
N ALA A 242 0.68 1.92 -11.25
CA ALA A 242 -0.38 2.84 -11.62
C ALA A 242 -0.20 4.19 -10.96
N VAL A 243 -0.74 5.22 -11.60
CA VAL A 243 -0.78 6.60 -11.12
C VAL A 243 -2.19 7.13 -11.34
N ALA A 244 -2.79 7.64 -10.27
CA ALA A 244 -4.03 8.40 -10.31
C ALA A 244 -3.70 9.89 -10.16
N SER A 245 -4.14 10.72 -11.11
CA SER A 245 -3.90 12.16 -11.14
C SER A 245 -5.20 12.94 -11.33
N LEU A 246 -5.25 14.17 -10.83
CA LEU A 246 -6.34 15.10 -11.15
C LEU A 246 -6.19 15.59 -12.58
N ALA A 247 -7.31 15.64 -13.28
CA ALA A 247 -7.47 16.24 -14.60
C ALA A 247 -8.71 17.17 -14.58
N ASP A 248 -8.83 18.07 -15.54
CA ASP A 248 -9.91 19.07 -15.57
C ASP A 248 -11.31 18.42 -15.56
N GLU A 249 -11.44 17.24 -16.18
CA GLU A 249 -12.71 16.51 -16.31
C GLU A 249 -12.92 15.44 -15.21
N GLY A 250 -11.95 15.23 -14.32
CA GLY A 250 -12.05 14.23 -13.24
C GLY A 250 -10.72 13.64 -12.81
N VAL A 251 -10.67 12.31 -12.64
CA VAL A 251 -9.46 11.58 -12.22
C VAL A 251 -8.96 10.71 -13.36
N ARG A 252 -7.71 10.91 -13.77
CA ARG A 252 -7.03 10.08 -14.77
C ARG A 252 -6.22 9.00 -14.06
N LEU A 253 -6.48 7.75 -14.41
CA LEU A 253 -5.70 6.58 -14.03
C LEU A 253 -4.85 6.14 -15.22
N ASP A 254 -3.54 6.18 -15.06
CA ASP A 254 -2.58 5.57 -15.99
C ASP A 254 -1.98 4.34 -15.29
N ALA A 255 -2.03 3.16 -15.92
CA ALA A 255 -1.44 1.95 -15.37
C ALA A 255 -0.61 1.18 -16.40
N GLU A 256 0.45 0.54 -15.93
CA GLU A 256 1.32 -0.33 -16.71
C GLU A 256 1.36 -1.71 -16.06
N ILE A 257 0.95 -2.73 -16.82
CA ILE A 257 1.05 -4.13 -16.45
C ILE A 257 2.20 -4.73 -17.24
N VAL A 258 3.31 -4.99 -16.56
CA VAL A 258 4.49 -5.62 -17.13
C VAL A 258 4.33 -7.13 -17.02
N GLY A 259 4.28 -7.80 -18.16
CA GLY A 259 4.31 -9.24 -18.25
C GLY A 259 5.73 -9.80 -18.11
N VAL A 260 5.83 -11.04 -17.61
CA VAL A 260 7.10 -11.79 -17.58
C VAL A 260 7.66 -11.95 -19.00
N ASP A 261 6.76 -12.14 -19.96
CA ASP A 261 7.04 -12.21 -21.39
C ASP A 261 5.89 -11.53 -22.18
N PRO A 262 6.05 -11.29 -23.50
CA PRO A 262 4.99 -10.70 -24.33
C PRO A 262 3.68 -11.51 -24.35
N ALA A 263 3.73 -12.83 -24.15
CA ALA A 263 2.54 -13.68 -24.12
C ALA A 263 1.77 -13.50 -22.80
N GLY A 264 2.46 -13.31 -21.67
CA GLY A 264 1.90 -12.95 -20.37
C GLY A 264 1.18 -11.61 -20.41
N ALA A 265 1.83 -10.59 -20.99
CA ALA A 265 1.19 -9.31 -21.27
C ALA A 265 -0.05 -9.47 -22.16
N GLY A 266 0.04 -10.26 -23.23
CA GLY A 266 -1.10 -10.54 -24.11
C GLY A 266 -2.27 -11.26 -23.42
N ARG A 267 -2.01 -12.13 -22.44
CA ARG A 267 -3.07 -12.74 -21.62
C ARG A 267 -3.76 -11.69 -20.75
N ALA A 268 -3.00 -10.83 -20.07
CA ALA A 268 -3.54 -9.74 -19.28
C ALA A 268 -4.38 -8.77 -20.13
N ARG A 269 -3.87 -8.38 -21.31
CA ARG A 269 -4.58 -7.53 -22.28
C ARG A 269 -5.94 -8.11 -22.65
N ARG A 270 -5.97 -9.37 -23.12
CA ARG A 270 -7.22 -10.04 -23.51
C ARG A 270 -8.21 -10.14 -22.36
N PHE A 271 -7.73 -10.43 -21.17
CA PHE A 271 -8.58 -10.47 -19.98
C PHE A 271 -9.23 -9.11 -19.70
N LEU A 272 -8.47 -8.01 -19.79
CA LEU A 272 -8.98 -6.66 -19.59
C LEU A 272 -9.94 -6.23 -20.70
N GLU A 273 -9.67 -6.59 -21.95
CA GLU A 273 -10.58 -6.37 -23.08
C GLU A 273 -11.91 -7.09 -22.86
N VAL A 274 -11.87 -8.36 -22.44
CA VAL A 274 -13.08 -9.13 -22.09
C VAL A 274 -13.83 -8.44 -20.94
N LEU A 275 -13.15 -8.00 -19.87
CA LEU A 275 -13.81 -7.29 -18.78
C LEU A 275 -14.47 -5.99 -19.26
N ARG A 276 -13.79 -5.22 -20.10
CA ARG A 276 -14.31 -3.98 -20.68
C ARG A 276 -15.55 -4.22 -21.53
N ASP A 277 -15.49 -5.22 -22.39
CA ASP A 277 -16.50 -5.47 -23.42
C ASP A 277 -17.74 -6.21 -22.86
N ASN A 278 -17.63 -6.82 -21.67
CA ASN A 278 -18.72 -7.58 -21.04
C ASN A 278 -19.38 -6.87 -19.85
N VAL A 279 -19.16 -5.56 -19.66
CA VAL A 279 -19.87 -4.79 -18.62
C VAL A 279 -21.32 -4.52 -19.03
N GLU A 280 -22.25 -5.26 -18.43
CA GLU A 280 -23.70 -5.18 -18.71
C GLU A 280 -24.41 -4.00 -18.04
N ASP A 281 -23.84 -3.41 -16.98
CA ASP A 281 -24.47 -2.29 -16.27
C ASP A 281 -24.25 -0.98 -17.05
N VAL A 282 -25.33 -0.44 -17.60
CA VAL A 282 -25.36 0.79 -18.41
C VAL A 282 -24.66 1.96 -17.71
N ARG A 283 -24.67 2.02 -16.38
CA ARG A 283 -24.02 3.09 -15.60
C ARG A 283 -22.50 3.06 -15.71
N TYR A 284 -21.91 1.88 -15.91
CA TYR A 284 -20.47 1.68 -16.03
C TYR A 284 -20.04 1.39 -17.46
N ALA A 285 -20.97 1.09 -18.38
CA ALA A 285 -20.64 0.80 -19.77
C ALA A 285 -19.91 1.96 -20.47
N GLU A 286 -20.38 3.20 -20.33
CA GLU A 286 -19.70 4.38 -20.90
C GLU A 286 -18.33 4.64 -20.25
N LEU A 287 -18.22 4.40 -18.94
CA LEU A 287 -16.95 4.48 -18.22
C LEU A 287 -15.96 3.45 -18.76
N MET A 288 -16.38 2.20 -18.92
CA MET A 288 -15.51 1.12 -19.42
C MET A 288 -15.13 1.36 -20.88
N LYS A 289 -16.00 1.94 -21.71
CA LYS A 289 -15.63 2.35 -23.08
C LYS A 289 -14.52 3.40 -23.11
N ALA A 290 -14.39 4.24 -22.09
CA ALA A 290 -13.30 5.21 -21.97
C ALA A 290 -11.95 4.57 -21.56
N LEU A 291 -11.91 3.27 -21.24
CA LEU A 291 -10.68 2.55 -20.94
C LEU A 291 -9.91 2.23 -22.23
N SER A 292 -8.79 2.92 -22.42
CA SER A 292 -7.81 2.61 -23.46
C SER A 292 -6.88 1.51 -22.97
N ILE A 293 -6.71 0.47 -23.80
CA ILE A 293 -5.83 -0.67 -23.53
C ILE A 293 -4.89 -0.82 -24.73
N GLU A 294 -3.59 -0.67 -24.49
CA GLU A 294 -2.56 -0.80 -25.52
C GLU A 294 -1.50 -1.78 -25.03
N GLN A 295 -0.99 -2.66 -25.90
CA GLN A 295 0.17 -3.50 -25.59
C GLN A 295 1.36 -3.04 -26.41
N VAL A 296 2.47 -2.78 -25.73
CA VAL A 296 3.79 -2.51 -26.32
C VAL A 296 4.76 -3.54 -25.78
N GLU A 297 5.23 -4.44 -26.65
CA GLU A 297 6.09 -5.57 -26.28
C GLU A 297 5.50 -6.40 -25.12
N ARG A 298 6.15 -6.35 -23.95
CA ARG A 298 5.75 -7.05 -22.72
C ARG A 298 4.96 -6.17 -21.75
N THR A 299 4.57 -4.97 -22.13
CA THR A 299 3.84 -4.03 -21.26
C THR A 299 2.45 -3.76 -21.81
N VAL A 300 1.42 -3.89 -20.97
CA VAL A 300 0.06 -3.42 -21.26
C VAL A 300 -0.14 -2.08 -20.56
N ARG A 301 -0.37 -1.03 -21.35
CA ARG A 301 -0.71 0.30 -20.87
C ARG A 301 -2.22 0.47 -20.83
N LEU A 302 -2.69 0.99 -19.70
CA LEU A 302 -4.07 1.34 -19.45
C LEU A 302 -4.16 2.83 -19.23
N ARG A 303 -5.10 3.48 -19.90
CA ARG A 303 -5.47 4.88 -19.60
C ARG A 303 -6.97 4.96 -19.41
N TRP A 304 -7.38 5.55 -18.30
CA TRP A 304 -8.78 5.59 -17.94
C TRP A 304 -9.13 6.90 -17.26
N LEU A 305 -10.09 7.63 -17.83
CA LEU A 305 -10.61 8.87 -17.25
C LEU A 305 -11.92 8.58 -16.50
N PHE A 306 -11.92 8.85 -15.20
CA PHE A 306 -13.10 8.80 -14.36
C PHE A 306 -13.70 10.20 -14.25
N PRO A 307 -14.93 10.45 -14.75
CA PRO A 307 -15.55 11.76 -14.65
C PRO A 307 -15.76 12.22 -13.20
N ALA A 308 -15.57 13.51 -12.93
CA ALA A 308 -15.71 14.06 -11.59
C ALA A 308 -17.03 13.69 -10.87
N PRO A 309 -18.22 13.71 -11.52
CA PRO A 309 -19.48 13.32 -10.86
C PRO A 309 -19.48 11.88 -10.36
N LEU A 310 -18.84 10.97 -11.10
CA LEU A 310 -18.72 9.56 -10.70
C LEU A 310 -17.78 9.42 -9.51
N VAL A 311 -16.64 10.10 -9.54
CA VAL A 311 -15.68 10.09 -8.42
C VAL A 311 -16.35 10.59 -7.14
N LEU A 312 -17.07 11.72 -7.20
CA LEU A 312 -17.81 12.26 -6.06
C LEU A 312 -18.89 11.30 -5.56
N ALA A 313 -19.63 10.64 -6.47
CA ALA A 313 -20.64 9.66 -6.10
C ALA A 313 -20.04 8.44 -5.38
N LEU A 314 -18.84 7.98 -5.79
CA LEU A 314 -18.12 6.89 -5.13
C LEU A 314 -17.64 7.30 -3.74
N LEU A 315 -17.10 8.51 -3.59
CA LEU A 315 -16.65 9.04 -2.29
C LEU A 315 -17.82 9.27 -1.31
N SER A 316 -19.02 9.55 -1.82
CA SER A 316 -20.20 9.86 -1.00
C SER A 316 -20.92 8.63 -0.46
N ARG A 317 -20.65 7.42 -0.99
CA ARG A 317 -21.34 6.17 -0.58
C ARG A 317 -20.82 5.54 0.72
N GLY A 318 -19.81 6.14 1.36
CA GLY A 318 -19.14 5.60 2.54
C GLY A 318 -19.73 5.99 3.90
N SER A 319 -20.89 6.65 3.99
CA SER A 319 -21.60 6.84 5.28
C SER A 319 -22.69 5.77 5.43
N PRO A 320 -22.43 4.66 6.13
CA PRO A 320 -23.50 3.98 6.84
C PRO A 320 -23.90 4.86 8.03
N GLY A 321 -25.18 5.26 8.07
CA GLY A 321 -25.80 5.68 9.32
C GLY A 321 -26.07 4.48 10.21
#